data_AF-A0A948QUA4-F1
#
_entry.id   AF-A0A948QUA4-F1
#
_cell.length_a   1.000
_cell.length_b   1.000
_cell.length_c   1.000
_cell.angle_alpha   90.00
_cell.angle_beta   90.00
_cell.angle_gamma   90.00
#
_symmetry.space_group_name_H-M   'P 1'
#
loop_
_entity.id
_entity.type
_entity.pdbx_description
1 polymer ?
#
loop_
_entity_poly.entity_id
_entity_poly.type
_entity_poly.pdbx_seq_one_letter_code
_entity_poly.pdbx_strand_id
1 'polypeptide(L)'
;MKFIARIIFYLILIIFPLGQLLRINLPFLGPDATLQPIDSLVFLFSFFWILRIIIKKEEVKPPLFFTEFLIFGAIAGFSLFLKLDVEAVKTVNFILSNLTGNEIRFLTIDEIIPALLYLARFWNYIAFYFCITDFFREERKSSSKYFIFGGLAIAFIAIGQYIFFPDTRILKYLGWDDHYFRAIGSFLDPAFTGIILVLSLIALIVDFLDEEKS
;
A
#
# COMPACT_ATOMS: atom_id res chain seq x y z
N MET A 1 -2.01 15.56 19.25
CA MET A 1 -1.47 14.93 18.02
C MET A 1 -0.69 13.65 18.31
N LYS A 2 0.37 13.67 19.14
CA LYS A 2 1.16 12.46 19.44
C LYS A 2 0.35 11.27 19.99
N PHE A 3 -0.56 11.53 20.93
CA PHE A 3 -1.43 10.48 21.48
C PHE A 3 -2.36 9.83 20.42
N ILE A 4 -3.03 10.66 19.62
CA ILE A 4 -3.91 10.19 18.53
C ILE A 4 -3.12 9.40 17.50
N ALA A 5 -1.94 9.89 17.09
CA ALA A 5 -1.06 9.17 16.17
C ALA A 5 -0.70 7.78 16.72
N ARG A 6 -0.31 7.68 18.00
CA ARG A 6 -0.01 6.38 18.63
C ARG A 6 -1.22 5.43 18.58
N ILE A 7 -2.43 5.90 18.87
CA ILE A 7 -3.64 5.08 18.76
C ILE A 7 -3.83 4.57 17.34
N ILE A 8 -3.78 5.46 16.35
CA ILE A 8 -3.97 5.09 14.94
C ILE A 8 -2.88 4.10 14.50
N PHE A 9 -1.62 4.31 14.90
CA PHE A 9 -0.53 3.38 14.60
C PHE A 9 -0.78 1.98 15.18
N TYR A 10 -1.22 1.87 16.44
CA TYR A 10 -1.54 0.55 17.01
C TYR A 10 -2.76 -0.10 16.35
N LEU A 11 -3.74 0.69 15.91
CA LEU A 11 -4.85 0.17 15.11
C LEU A 11 -4.36 -0.36 13.75
N ILE A 12 -3.46 0.36 13.08
CA ILE A 12 -2.80 -0.11 11.85
C ILE A 12 -2.11 -1.45 12.11
N LEU A 13 -1.35 -1.56 13.20
CA LEU A 13 -0.61 -2.78 13.55
C LEU A 13 -1.54 -3.98 13.80
N ILE A 14 -2.71 -3.76 14.39
CA ILE A 14 -3.71 -4.81 14.66
C ILE A 14 -4.48 -5.19 13.38
N ILE A 15 -4.81 -4.21 12.54
CA ILE A 15 -5.61 -4.42 11.33
C ILE A 15 -4.76 -4.98 10.19
N PHE A 16 -3.48 -4.61 10.09
CA PHE A 16 -2.61 -5.02 8.99
C PHE A 16 -2.54 -6.54 8.79
N PRO A 17 -2.37 -7.38 9.83
CA PRO A 17 -2.39 -8.84 9.67
C PRO A 17 -3.73 -9.41 9.18
N LEU A 18 -4.83 -8.66 9.22
CA LEU A 18 -6.13 -9.12 8.71
C LEU A 18 -6.27 -8.91 7.20
N GLY A 19 -5.33 -8.21 6.56
CA GLY A 19 -5.17 -8.13 5.11
C GLY A 19 -6.48 -7.80 4.37
N GLN A 20 -6.86 -8.66 3.44
CA GLN A 20 -8.02 -8.51 2.57
C GLN A 20 -9.33 -9.00 3.19
N LEU A 21 -9.29 -9.65 4.37
CA LEU A 21 -10.48 -10.21 5.00
C LEU A 21 -11.50 -9.16 5.42
N LEU A 22 -11.04 -7.92 5.63
CA LEU A 22 -11.88 -6.78 6.02
C LEU A 22 -12.27 -5.87 4.85
N ARG A 23 -12.07 -6.30 3.60
CA ARG A 23 -12.41 -5.48 2.43
C ARG A 23 -13.91 -5.19 2.38
N ILE A 24 -14.26 -3.96 2.02
CA ILE A 24 -15.64 -3.51 1.82
C ILE A 24 -15.80 -3.15 0.35
N ASN A 25 -16.74 -3.80 -0.35
CA ASN A 25 -17.01 -3.50 -1.76
C ASN A 25 -17.79 -2.19 -1.86
N LEU A 26 -17.35 -1.30 -2.76
CA LEU A 26 -17.95 0.00 -3.05
C LEU A 26 -18.40 0.05 -4.52
N PRO A 27 -19.46 -0.70 -4.90
CA PRO A 27 -19.85 -0.88 -6.31
C PRO A 27 -20.21 0.44 -7.02
N PHE A 28 -20.55 1.49 -6.26
CA PHE A 28 -20.84 2.82 -6.79
C PHE A 28 -19.61 3.60 -7.27
N LEU A 29 -18.39 3.18 -6.91
CA LEU A 29 -17.12 3.75 -7.40
C LEU A 29 -16.51 2.95 -8.56
N GLY A 30 -17.15 1.85 -8.94
CA GLY A 30 -16.69 0.92 -9.97
C GLY A 30 -16.94 -0.53 -9.55
N PRO A 31 -16.96 -1.47 -10.52
CA PRO A 31 -17.30 -2.87 -10.27
C PRO A 31 -16.36 -3.56 -9.27
N ASP A 32 -15.07 -3.19 -9.29
CA ASP A 32 -14.03 -3.78 -8.44
C ASP A 32 -13.49 -2.82 -7.38
N ALA A 33 -14.17 -1.69 -7.16
CA ALA A 33 -13.74 -0.72 -6.17
C ALA A 33 -13.94 -1.29 -4.76
N THR A 34 -12.85 -1.44 -4.02
CA THR A 34 -12.89 -1.92 -2.64
C THR A 34 -12.18 -0.95 -1.72
N LEU A 35 -12.71 -0.79 -0.51
CA LEU A 35 -12.09 -0.03 0.55
C LEU A 35 -11.56 -1.00 1.60
N GLN A 36 -10.28 -0.88 1.92
CA GLN A 36 -9.69 -1.62 3.03
C GLN A 36 -9.60 -0.69 4.25
N PRO A 37 -9.99 -1.14 5.45
CA PRO A 37 -9.86 -0.32 6.66
C PRO A 37 -8.43 0.19 6.90
N ILE A 38 -7.43 -0.58 6.46
CA ILE A 38 -6.02 -0.17 6.54
C ILE A 38 -5.75 1.11 5.73
N ASP A 39 -6.38 1.28 4.55
CA ASP A 39 -6.20 2.48 3.72
C ASP A 39 -6.71 3.72 4.44
N SER A 40 -7.87 3.60 5.11
CA SER A 40 -8.46 4.70 5.89
C SER A 40 -7.58 5.06 7.08
N LEU A 41 -7.04 4.08 7.80
CA LEU A 41 -6.16 4.34 8.94
C LEU A 41 -4.83 4.96 8.50
N VAL A 42 -4.24 4.46 7.42
CA VAL A 42 -3.03 5.02 6.79
C VAL A 42 -3.28 6.47 6.38
N PHE A 43 -4.41 6.75 5.73
CA PHE A 43 -4.81 8.10 5.39
C PHE A 43 -4.93 9.01 6.61
N LEU A 44 -5.65 8.57 7.65
CA LEU A 44 -5.81 9.37 8.87
C LEU A 44 -4.46 9.65 9.54
N PHE A 45 -3.57 8.65 9.60
CA PHE A 45 -2.23 8.80 10.18
C PHE A 45 -1.41 9.85 9.42
N SER A 46 -1.33 9.71 8.09
CA SER A 46 -0.63 10.66 7.21
C SER A 46 -1.25 12.06 7.26
N PHE A 47 -2.57 12.15 7.27
CA PHE A 47 -3.30 13.42 7.31
C PHE A 47 -3.01 14.21 8.59
N PHE A 48 -3.07 13.58 9.77
CA PHE A 48 -2.73 14.25 11.02
C PHE A 48 -1.26 14.68 11.06
N TRP A 49 -0.35 13.90 10.48
CA TRP A 49 1.05 14.29 10.40
C TRP A 49 1.28 15.48 9.46
N ILE A 50 0.67 15.50 8.28
CA ILE A 50 0.73 16.65 7.36
C ILE A 50 0.15 17.90 8.02
N LEU A 51 -1.02 17.80 8.68
CA LEU A 51 -1.60 18.92 9.42
C LEU A 51 -0.64 19.45 10.48
N ARG A 52 0.07 18.56 11.19
CA ARG A 52 1.07 18.95 12.20
C ARG A 52 2.16 19.80 11.56
N ILE A 53 2.72 19.32 10.45
CA ILE A 53 3.81 19.98 9.73
C ILE A 53 3.37 21.36 9.25
N ILE A 54 2.19 21.45 8.64
CA ILE A 54 1.66 22.72 8.12
C ILE A 54 1.43 23.71 9.27
N ILE A 55 0.78 23.28 10.36
CA ILE A 55 0.46 24.15 11.50
C ILE A 55 1.73 24.62 12.22
N LYS A 56 2.70 23.72 12.41
CA LYS A 56 3.93 24.03 13.16
C LYS A 56 5.08 24.55 12.30
N LYS A 57 4.92 24.55 10.97
CA LYS A 57 5.98 24.88 10.00
C LYS A 57 7.26 24.08 10.26
N GLU A 58 7.10 22.80 10.61
CA GLU A 58 8.23 21.90 10.87
C GLU A 58 8.93 21.55 9.56
N GLU A 59 10.26 21.60 9.54
CA GLU A 59 11.04 21.10 8.41
C GLU A 59 11.09 19.57 8.46
N VAL A 60 10.66 18.93 7.37
CA VAL A 60 10.71 17.48 7.24
C VAL A 60 11.96 17.10 6.46
N LYS A 61 12.80 16.25 7.05
CA LYS A 61 13.92 15.65 6.33
C LYS A 61 13.38 14.52 5.44
N PRO A 62 13.60 14.57 4.12
CA PRO A 62 13.14 13.51 3.22
C PRO A 62 13.77 12.17 3.62
N PRO A 63 12.99 11.08 3.72
CA PRO A 63 13.54 9.76 3.98
C PRO A 63 14.20 9.16 2.74
N LEU A 64 14.80 7.97 2.91
CA LEU A 64 15.39 7.23 1.80
C LEU A 64 14.35 6.99 0.70
N PHE A 65 14.78 7.08 -0.56
CA PHE A 65 13.96 6.90 -1.77
C PHE A 65 12.99 8.04 -2.11
N PHE A 66 13.09 9.20 -1.46
CA PHE A 66 12.22 10.36 -1.73
C PHE A 66 12.19 10.75 -3.22
N THR A 67 13.37 10.87 -3.84
CA THR A 67 13.52 11.29 -5.23
C THR A 67 12.90 10.27 -6.19
N GLU A 68 13.09 8.99 -5.91
CA GLU A 68 12.58 7.87 -6.68
C GLU A 68 11.06 7.83 -6.64
N PHE A 69 10.45 8.08 -5.47
CA PHE A 69 9.01 8.23 -5.34
C PHE A 69 8.47 9.43 -6.13
N LEU A 70 9.18 10.57 -6.12
CA LEU A 70 8.78 11.73 -6.91
C LEU A 70 8.84 11.46 -8.41
N ILE A 71 9.93 10.85 -8.89
CA ILE A 71 10.09 10.51 -10.30
C ILE A 71 9.00 9.52 -10.72
N PHE A 72 8.80 8.45 -9.96
CA PHE A 72 7.78 7.46 -10.28
C PHE A 72 6.37 8.08 -10.25
N GLY A 73 6.05 8.87 -9.23
CA GLY A 73 4.77 9.54 -9.11
C GLY A 73 4.51 10.55 -10.23
N ALA A 74 5.55 11.27 -10.68
CA ALA A 74 5.47 12.15 -11.84
C ALA A 74 5.22 11.36 -13.14
N ILE A 75 5.92 10.24 -13.35
CA ILE A 75 5.70 9.34 -14.49
C ILE A 75 4.28 8.78 -14.46
N ALA A 76 3.80 8.31 -13.31
CA ALA A 76 2.44 7.78 -13.15
C ALA A 76 1.37 8.84 -13.41
N GLY A 77 1.54 10.06 -12.86
CA GLY A 77 0.64 11.18 -13.09
C GLY A 77 0.62 11.62 -14.55
N PHE A 78 1.80 11.69 -15.19
CA PHE A 78 1.90 12.01 -16.61
C PHE A 78 1.28 10.90 -17.48
N SER A 79 1.49 9.63 -17.13
CA SER A 79 0.87 8.49 -17.81
C SER A 79 -0.66 8.55 -17.74
N LEU A 80 -1.22 8.92 -16.59
CA LEU A 80 -2.67 9.13 -16.45
C LEU A 80 -3.13 10.33 -17.30
N PHE A 81 -2.39 11.44 -17.28
CA PHE A 81 -2.70 12.63 -18.07
C PHE A 81 -2.78 12.32 -19.57
N LEU A 82 -1.84 11.52 -20.10
CA LEU A 82 -1.85 11.10 -21.51
C LEU A 82 -3.08 10.25 -21.88
N LYS A 83 -3.80 9.68 -20.92
CA LYS A 83 -5.02 8.91 -21.21
C LYS A 83 -6.31 9.73 -21.06
N LEU A 84 -6.22 11.01 -20.74
CA LEU A 84 -7.40 11.88 -20.64
C LEU A 84 -7.84 12.35 -22.03
N ASP A 85 -9.16 12.37 -22.26
CA ASP A 85 -9.76 12.87 -23.50
C ASP A 85 -9.82 14.41 -23.52
N VAL A 86 -8.64 15.04 -23.67
CA VAL A 86 -8.48 16.50 -23.74
C VAL A 86 -7.81 16.86 -25.06
N GLU A 87 -8.24 17.96 -25.68
CA GLU A 87 -7.77 18.38 -27.02
C GLU A 87 -6.24 18.47 -27.13
N ALA A 88 -5.57 19.04 -26.13
CA ALA A 88 -4.11 19.10 -26.09
C ALA A 88 -3.42 17.72 -26.07
N VAL A 89 -4.07 16.72 -25.45
CA VAL A 89 -3.57 15.35 -25.35
C VAL A 89 -3.81 14.57 -26.64
N LYS A 90 -4.89 14.85 -27.38
CA LYS A 90 -5.17 14.18 -28.66
C LYS A 90 -4.06 14.35 -29.68
N THR A 91 -3.53 15.57 -29.82
CA THR A 91 -2.41 15.85 -30.73
C THR A 91 -1.17 15.06 -30.35
N VAL A 92 -0.86 14.99 -29.05
CA VAL A 92 0.29 14.22 -28.54
C VAL A 92 0.08 12.72 -28.78
N ASN A 93 -1.11 12.20 -28.47
CA ASN A 93 -1.42 10.79 -28.65
C ASN A 93 -1.44 10.37 -30.11
N PHE A 94 -1.87 11.24 -31.03
CA PHE A 94 -1.78 10.99 -32.47
C PHE A 94 -0.33 10.85 -32.95
N ILE A 95 0.57 11.70 -32.44
CA ILE A 95 2.01 11.59 -32.74
C ILE A 95 2.56 10.27 -32.16
N LEU A 96 2.24 9.96 -30.91
CA LEU A 96 2.70 8.74 -30.24
C LEU A 96 2.16 7.47 -30.91
N SER A 97 0.90 7.46 -31.36
CA SER A 97 0.33 6.32 -32.06
C SER A 97 1.03 6.07 -33.39
N ASN A 98 1.36 7.13 -34.14
CA ASN A 98 2.12 7.01 -35.39
C ASN A 98 3.56 6.52 -35.17
N LEU A 99 4.20 6.94 -34.06
CA LEU A 99 5.57 6.51 -33.74
C LEU A 99 5.64 5.06 -33.24
N THR A 100 4.65 4.63 -32.46
CA THR A 100 4.65 3.30 -31.82
C THR A 100 3.89 2.24 -32.60
N GLY A 101 3.06 2.64 -33.57
CA GLY A 101 2.15 1.75 -34.28
C GLY A 101 0.98 1.25 -33.42
N ASN A 102 0.82 1.75 -32.20
CA ASN A 102 -0.21 1.32 -31.26
C ASN A 102 -1.28 2.40 -31.07
N GLU A 103 -2.55 1.99 -31.06
CA GLU A 103 -3.64 2.88 -30.72
C GLU A 103 -3.62 3.21 -29.22
N ILE A 104 -3.66 4.51 -28.89
CA ILE A 104 -3.76 4.97 -27.51
C ILE A 104 -5.24 5.14 -27.17
N ARG A 105 -5.74 4.26 -26.30
CA ARG A 105 -7.10 4.33 -25.79
C ARG A 105 -7.23 5.40 -24.70
N PHE A 106 -8.18 6.31 -24.87
CA PHE A 106 -8.59 7.26 -23.83
C PHE A 106 -9.45 6.57 -22.76
N LEU A 107 -9.33 7.03 -21.52
CA LEU A 107 -10.15 6.55 -20.41
C LEU A 107 -11.53 7.20 -20.44
N THR A 108 -12.54 6.39 -20.14
CA THR A 108 -13.89 6.86 -19.83
C THR A 108 -13.95 7.48 -18.42
N ILE A 109 -14.99 8.25 -18.12
CA ILE A 109 -15.17 8.86 -16.78
C ILE A 109 -15.16 7.81 -15.66
N ASP A 110 -15.78 6.66 -15.92
CA ASP A 110 -15.85 5.53 -14.97
C ASP A 110 -14.47 4.90 -14.69
N GLU A 111 -13.51 5.08 -15.59
CA GLU A 111 -12.14 4.60 -15.41
C GLU A 111 -11.20 5.67 -14.82
N ILE A 112 -11.49 6.94 -15.08
CA ILE A 112 -10.71 8.07 -14.55
C ILE A 112 -10.81 8.13 -13.02
N ILE A 113 -12.00 7.94 -12.45
CA ILE A 113 -12.21 8.03 -11.01
C ILE A 113 -11.37 6.97 -10.25
N PRO A 114 -11.46 5.66 -10.56
CA PRO A 114 -10.58 4.66 -9.97
C PRO A 114 -9.10 4.96 -10.19
N ALA A 115 -8.69 5.39 -11.38
CA ALA A 115 -7.30 5.70 -11.67
C ALA A 115 -6.75 6.83 -10.78
N LEU A 116 -7.54 7.89 -10.56
CA LEU A 116 -7.20 8.97 -9.63
C LEU A 116 -7.15 8.48 -8.18
N LEU A 117 -8.09 7.62 -7.76
CA LEU A 117 -8.08 7.03 -6.42
C LEU A 117 -6.86 6.14 -6.18
N TYR A 118 -6.43 5.36 -7.17
CA TYR A 118 -5.19 4.58 -7.08
C TYR A 118 -3.95 5.48 -7.00
N LEU A 119 -3.90 6.57 -7.76
CA LEU A 119 -2.81 7.54 -7.68
C LEU A 119 -2.80 8.26 -6.32
N ALA A 120 -3.98 8.61 -5.79
CA ALA A 120 -4.12 9.19 -4.47
C ALA A 120 -3.70 8.20 -3.37
N ARG A 121 -4.08 6.92 -3.49
CA ARG A 121 -3.63 5.84 -2.60
C ARG A 121 -2.11 5.72 -2.62
N PHE A 122 -1.50 5.70 -3.81
CA PHE A 122 -0.04 5.67 -3.96
C PHE A 122 0.66 6.82 -3.20
N TRP A 123 0.24 8.07 -3.43
CA TRP A 123 0.81 9.22 -2.72
C TRP A 123 0.55 9.18 -1.21
N ASN A 124 -0.61 8.67 -0.79
CA ASN A 124 -0.91 8.49 0.62
C ASN A 124 0.04 7.49 1.30
N TYR A 125 0.40 6.39 0.63
CA TYR A 125 1.36 5.42 1.15
C TYR A 125 2.80 5.96 1.18
N ILE A 126 3.17 6.84 0.24
CA ILE A 126 4.45 7.58 0.32
C ILE A 126 4.45 8.51 1.53
N ALA A 127 3.38 9.31 1.70
CA ALA A 127 3.24 10.18 2.85
C ALA A 127 3.27 9.38 4.17
N PHE A 128 2.65 8.21 4.19
CA PHE A 128 2.66 7.30 5.33
C PHE A 128 4.05 6.79 5.66
N TYR A 129 4.84 6.39 4.66
CA TYR A 129 6.23 6.01 4.85
C TYR A 129 7.02 7.14 5.53
N PHE A 130 6.84 8.39 5.10
CA PHE A 130 7.55 9.52 5.70
C PHE A 130 7.09 9.74 7.14
N CYS A 131 5.78 9.70 7.34
CA CYS A 131 5.17 9.82 8.66
C CYS A 131 5.67 8.74 9.62
N ILE A 132 5.81 7.49 9.18
CA ILE A 132 6.34 6.39 10.01
C ILE A 132 7.81 6.64 10.34
N THR A 133 8.63 7.07 9.38
CA THR A 133 10.06 7.32 9.66
C THR A 133 10.26 8.45 10.67
N ASP A 134 9.45 9.52 10.57
CA ASP A 134 9.45 10.61 11.53
C ASP A 134 8.93 10.16 12.90
N PHE A 135 7.83 9.40 12.94
CA PHE A 135 7.26 8.86 14.17
C PHE A 135 8.26 8.01 14.96
N PHE A 136 8.97 7.08 14.32
CA PHE A 136 9.95 6.23 15.01
C PHE A 136 11.21 7.00 15.44
N ARG A 137 11.62 8.00 14.66
CA ARG A 137 12.72 8.90 15.04
C ARG A 137 12.38 9.68 16.31
N GLU A 138 11.15 10.18 16.42
CA GLU A 138 10.70 10.90 17.62
C GLU A 138 10.54 9.98 18.84
N GLU A 139 9.99 8.78 18.65
CA GLU A 139 9.78 7.81 19.73
C GLU A 139 11.10 7.17 20.21
N ARG A 140 12.21 7.34 19.47
CA ARG A 140 13.49 6.67 19.71
C ARG A 140 13.33 5.15 19.84
N LYS A 141 12.43 4.59 19.04
CA LYS A 141 12.14 3.15 19.00
C LYS A 141 12.52 2.59 17.65
N SER A 142 12.98 1.35 17.63
CA SER A 142 13.15 0.62 16.38
C SER A 142 11.78 0.25 15.80
N SER A 143 11.62 0.43 14.49
CA SER A 143 10.47 -0.07 13.74
C SER A 143 10.53 -1.59 13.52
N SER A 144 11.71 -2.21 13.65
CA SER A 144 11.95 -3.64 13.43
C SER A 144 10.97 -4.51 14.23
N LYS A 145 10.88 -4.28 15.55
CA LYS A 145 10.06 -5.08 16.46
C LYS A 145 8.57 -5.09 16.11
N TYR A 146 8.05 -3.96 15.63
CA TYR A 146 6.65 -3.84 15.19
C TYR A 146 6.41 -4.55 13.86
N PHE A 147 7.36 -4.44 12.93
CA PHE A 147 7.29 -5.14 11.65
C PHE A 147 7.40 -6.66 11.82
N ILE A 148 8.31 -7.13 12.68
CA ILE A 148 8.44 -8.54 13.08
C ILE A 148 7.14 -9.05 13.68
N PHE A 149 6.52 -8.30 14.61
CA PHE A 149 5.23 -8.68 15.19
C PHE A 149 4.15 -8.86 14.12
N GLY A 150 4.02 -7.90 13.20
CA GLY A 150 3.07 -8.00 12.08
C GLY A 150 3.34 -9.21 11.19
N GLY A 151 4.60 -9.45 10.86
CA GLY A 151 5.04 -10.61 10.08
C GLY A 151 4.73 -11.95 10.76
N LEU A 152 4.99 -12.07 12.06
CA LEU A 152 4.66 -13.27 12.83
C LEU A 152 3.15 -13.52 12.87
N ALA A 153 2.35 -12.47 13.10
CA ALA A 153 0.89 -12.60 13.06
C ALA A 153 0.41 -13.13 11.69
N ILE A 154 0.97 -12.61 10.60
CA ILE A 154 0.68 -13.08 9.24
C ILE A 154 1.14 -14.53 9.04
N ALA A 155 2.31 -14.90 9.56
CA ALA A 155 2.82 -16.28 9.51
C ALA A 155 1.85 -17.25 10.18
N PHE A 156 1.37 -16.93 11.38
CA PHE A 156 0.38 -17.75 12.08
C PHE A 156 -0.93 -17.87 11.29
N ILE A 157 -1.42 -16.78 10.71
CA ILE A 157 -2.63 -16.80 9.88
C ILE A 157 -2.41 -17.65 8.61
N ALA A 158 -1.27 -17.51 7.94
CA ALA A 158 -0.95 -18.24 6.72
C ALA A 158 -0.78 -19.75 6.97
N ILE A 159 -0.10 -20.13 8.05
CA ILE A 159 0.04 -21.54 8.47
C ILE A 159 -1.32 -22.11 8.86
N GLY A 160 -2.11 -21.38 9.66
CA GLY A 160 -3.45 -21.78 10.03
C GLY A 160 -4.35 -21.99 8.81
N GLN A 161 -4.37 -21.01 7.89
CA GLN A 161 -5.08 -21.13 6.63
C GLN A 161 -4.62 -22.35 5.82
N TYR A 162 -3.31 -22.59 5.68
CA TYR A 162 -2.79 -23.71 4.90
C TYR A 162 -3.19 -25.08 5.48
N ILE A 163 -3.14 -25.22 6.81
CA ILE A 163 -3.49 -26.49 7.49
C ILE A 163 -4.99 -26.78 7.42
N PHE A 164 -5.82 -25.78 7.75
CA PHE A 164 -7.27 -25.98 7.88
C PHE A 164 -8.04 -25.76 6.58
N PHE A 165 -7.48 -24.99 5.64
CA PHE A 165 -8.11 -24.61 4.38
C PHE A 165 -7.12 -24.62 3.21
N PRO A 166 -6.55 -25.79 2.86
CA PRO A 166 -5.51 -25.90 1.83
C PRO A 166 -6.01 -25.70 0.39
N ASP A 167 -7.31 -25.94 0.14
CA ASP A 167 -7.95 -25.71 -1.15
C ASP A 167 -8.84 -24.47 -1.09
N THR A 168 -8.35 -23.36 -1.63
CA THR A 168 -9.07 -22.09 -1.60
C THR A 168 -9.68 -21.74 -2.94
N ARG A 169 -9.82 -22.70 -3.87
CA ARG A 169 -10.41 -22.46 -5.21
C ARG A 169 -11.86 -21.98 -5.14
N ILE A 170 -12.57 -22.25 -4.05
CA ILE A 170 -13.92 -21.71 -3.80
C ILE A 170 -13.93 -20.18 -3.71
N LEU A 171 -12.80 -19.54 -3.38
CA LEU A 171 -12.68 -18.08 -3.35
C LEU A 171 -12.79 -17.45 -4.75
N LYS A 172 -12.66 -18.23 -5.82
CA LYS A 172 -12.91 -17.78 -7.19
C LYS A 172 -14.32 -17.24 -7.40
N TYR A 173 -15.31 -17.82 -6.71
CA TYR A 173 -16.69 -17.32 -6.75
C TYR A 173 -16.84 -15.94 -6.08
N LEU A 174 -15.84 -15.51 -5.29
CA LEU A 174 -15.77 -14.20 -4.65
C LEU A 174 -14.82 -13.24 -5.37
N GLY A 175 -14.38 -13.58 -6.59
CA GLY A 175 -13.49 -12.76 -7.42
C GLY A 175 -12.00 -12.84 -7.06
N TRP A 176 -11.57 -13.88 -6.35
CA TRP A 176 -10.16 -14.12 -6.06
C TRP A 176 -9.54 -15.14 -7.02
N ASP A 177 -8.22 -15.09 -7.17
CA ASP A 177 -7.49 -16.06 -7.99
C ASP A 177 -7.53 -17.47 -7.38
N ASP A 178 -7.35 -18.47 -8.25
CA ASP A 178 -7.37 -19.87 -7.88
C ASP A 178 -6.06 -20.30 -7.21
N HIS A 179 -6.16 -20.71 -5.96
CA HIS A 179 -5.02 -21.16 -5.19
C HIS A 179 -5.31 -22.54 -4.59
N TYR A 180 -4.43 -23.49 -4.91
CA TYR A 180 -4.50 -24.87 -4.44
C TYR A 180 -3.19 -25.25 -3.78
N PHE A 181 -3.25 -25.68 -2.51
CA PHE A 181 -2.09 -25.95 -1.65
C PHE A 181 -1.08 -24.79 -1.64
N ARG A 182 -1.55 -23.57 -1.41
CA ARG A 182 -0.71 -22.38 -1.23
C ARG A 182 -1.06 -21.66 0.07
N ALA A 183 -0.04 -21.15 0.75
CA ALA A 183 -0.21 -20.31 1.92
C ALA A 183 -0.49 -18.87 1.46
N ILE A 184 -1.77 -18.53 1.34
CA ILE A 184 -2.24 -17.22 0.87
C ILE A 184 -2.57 -16.27 2.03
N GLY A 185 -2.68 -16.80 3.25
CA GLY A 185 -2.93 -16.03 4.47
C GLY A 185 -4.18 -15.16 4.38
N SER A 186 -4.18 -14.06 5.13
CA SER A 186 -5.25 -13.05 5.11
C SER A 186 -5.20 -12.11 3.90
N PHE A 187 -4.09 -12.08 3.16
CA PHE A 187 -3.96 -11.30 1.94
C PHE A 187 -4.60 -11.97 0.74
N LEU A 188 -4.95 -13.25 0.87
CA LEU A 188 -5.55 -14.06 -0.19
C LEU A 188 -4.71 -14.10 -1.47
N ASP A 189 -3.40 -13.90 -1.31
CA ASP A 189 -2.39 -13.91 -2.36
C ASP A 189 -1.07 -14.45 -1.80
N PRO A 190 -0.46 -15.46 -2.44
CA PRO A 190 0.76 -16.11 -1.97
C PRO A 190 2.01 -15.25 -2.17
N ALA A 191 2.04 -14.37 -3.18
CA ALA A 191 3.19 -13.51 -3.44
C ALA A 191 3.27 -12.39 -2.40
N PHE A 192 2.14 -11.74 -2.09
CA PHE A 192 2.06 -10.75 -1.01
C PHE A 192 2.36 -11.36 0.36
N THR A 193 1.80 -12.53 0.65
CA THR A 193 2.13 -13.24 1.90
C THR A 193 3.61 -13.60 1.96
N GLY A 194 4.15 -14.17 0.89
CA GLY A 194 5.55 -14.57 0.81
C GLY A 194 6.53 -13.42 1.02
N ILE A 195 6.33 -12.29 0.34
CA ILE A 195 7.25 -11.15 0.48
C ILE A 195 7.23 -10.57 1.89
N ILE A 196 6.06 -10.49 2.55
CA ILE A 196 5.97 -10.00 3.93
C ILE A 196 6.74 -10.95 4.86
N LEU A 197 6.54 -12.27 4.73
CA LEU A 197 7.24 -13.25 5.57
C LEU A 197 8.76 -13.19 5.38
N VAL A 198 9.24 -13.07 4.14
CA VAL A 198 10.68 -12.97 3.85
C VAL A 198 11.25 -11.69 4.44
N LEU A 199 10.60 -10.54 4.24
CA LEU A 199 11.06 -9.28 4.81
C LEU A 199 11.06 -9.32 6.34
N SER A 200 10.04 -9.91 6.97
CA SER A 200 9.96 -10.04 8.42
C SER A 200 11.02 -10.99 8.98
N LEU A 201 11.36 -12.06 8.26
CA LEU A 201 12.48 -12.93 8.60
C LEU A 201 13.82 -12.18 8.52
N ILE A 202 14.04 -11.40 7.45
CA ILE A 202 15.25 -10.56 7.33
C ILE A 202 15.32 -9.58 8.49
N ALA A 203 14.21 -8.90 8.81
CA ALA A 203 14.16 -7.97 9.94
C ALA A 203 14.47 -8.66 11.27
N LEU A 204 13.98 -9.88 11.49
CA LEU A 204 14.27 -10.69 12.68
C LEU A 204 15.75 -11.05 12.77
N ILE A 205 16.35 -11.50 11.66
CA ILE A 205 17.78 -11.84 11.61
C ILE A 205 18.64 -10.61 11.90
N VAL A 206 18.31 -9.46 11.32
CA VAL A 206 19.06 -8.21 11.56
C VAL A 206 18.95 -7.78 13.03
N ASP A 207 17.75 -7.80 13.61
CA ASP A 207 17.55 -7.44 15.03
C ASP A 207 18.35 -8.35 15.95
N PHE A 208 18.35 -9.67 15.68
CA PHE A 208 19.14 -10.66 16.42
C PHE A 208 20.65 -10.41 16.32
N LEU A 209 21.18 -10.15 15.13
CA LEU A 209 22.61 -9.90 14.90
C LEU A 209 23.09 -8.57 15.51
N ASP A 210 22.21 -7.59 15.68
CA ASP A 210 22.54 -6.33 16.33
C ASP A 210 22.52 -6.45 17.86
N GLU A 211 21.63 -7.28 18.43
CA GLU A 211 21.62 -7.59 19.87
C GLU A 211 22.88 -8.36 20.31
N GLU A 212 23.46 -9.23 19.47
CA GLU A 212 24.73 -9.92 19.80
C GLU A 212 25.95 -8.98 19.83
N LYS A 213 25.89 -7.81 19.20
CA LYS A 213 27.01 -6.86 19.11
C LYS A 213 27.03 -5.82 20.23
N SER A 214 25.95 -5.67 21.00
CA SER A 214 25.79 -4.67 22.07
C SER A 214 26.15 -5.23 23.44
#